data_AF-A0A2S4XYV9-F1
#
_entry.id   AF-A0A2S4XYV9-F1
#
_cell.length_a   1.000
_cell.length_b   1.000
_cell.length_c   1.000
_cell.angle_alpha   90.00
_cell.angle_beta   90.00
_cell.angle_gamma   90.00
#
_symmetry.space_group_name_H-M   'P 1'
#
loop_
_entity.id
_entity.type
_entity.pdbx_description
1 polymer ?
#
loop_
_entity_poly.entity_id
_entity_poly.type
_entity_poly.pdbx_seq_one_letter_code
_entity_poly.pdbx_strand_id
1 'polypeptide(L)' 'MSEPEAHIHTTAGKLADLQRRIEEATHAGSARAVEKQHAKGKLTARERIDLLLDEGSFVELDEFARHRATDFGMADNRP' A
#
# COMPACT_ATOMS: atom_id res chain seq x y z
N MET A 1 -10.43 -26.86 1.15
CA MET A 1 -10.09 -26.56 2.57
C MET A 1 -10.11 -25.05 2.67
N SER A 2 -11.13 -24.48 3.33
CA SER A 2 -11.21 -23.03 3.53
C SER A 2 -10.20 -22.65 4.61
N GLU A 3 -9.32 -21.70 4.32
CA GLU A 3 -8.50 -21.07 5.37
C GLU A 3 -9.42 -20.51 6.46
N PRO A 4 -9.02 -20.59 7.74
CA PRO A 4 -9.82 -20.03 8.82
C PRO A 4 -9.84 -18.51 8.63
N GLU A 5 -11.01 -17.95 8.36
CA GLU A 5 -11.27 -16.51 8.37
C GLU A 5 -10.70 -15.94 9.66
N ALA A 6 -9.61 -15.18 9.56
CA ALA A 6 -8.89 -14.69 10.72
C ALA A 6 -9.82 -13.74 11.50
N HIS A 7 -10.36 -14.22 12.63
CA HIS A 7 -11.34 -13.48 13.41
C HIS A 7 -10.71 -12.17 13.92
N ILE A 8 -11.17 -11.02 13.39
CA ILE A 8 -10.58 -9.69 13.61
C ILE A 8 -10.55 -9.28 15.09
N HIS A 9 -11.35 -9.92 15.94
CA HIS A 9 -11.34 -9.65 17.38
C HIS A 9 -10.26 -10.41 18.16
N THR A 10 -9.43 -11.21 17.50
CA THR A 10 -8.25 -11.86 18.11
C THR A 10 -6.97 -11.10 17.81
N THR A 11 -5.93 -11.26 18.62
CA THR A 11 -4.61 -10.68 18.33
C THR A 11 -4.05 -11.18 17.00
N ALA A 12 -4.13 -12.50 16.76
CA ALA A 12 -3.68 -13.09 15.51
C ALA A 12 -4.44 -12.54 14.29
N GLY A 13 -5.76 -12.39 14.40
CA GLY A 13 -6.59 -11.83 13.32
C GLY A 13 -6.26 -10.36 13.02
N LYS A 14 -5.99 -9.54 14.04
CA LYS A 14 -5.54 -8.15 13.83
C LYS A 14 -4.17 -8.07 13.17
N LEU A 15 -3.25 -8.96 13.52
CA LEU A 15 -1.92 -9.02 12.89
C LEU A 15 -2.02 -9.44 11.42
N ALA A 16 -2.85 -10.43 11.11
CA ALA A 16 -3.09 -10.85 9.72
C ALA A 16 -3.74 -9.72 8.90
N ASP A 17 -4.70 -9.00 9.47
CA ASP A 17 -5.31 -7.83 8.80
C ASP A 17 -4.30 -6.70 8.57
N LEU A 18 -3.41 -6.43 9.53
CA LEU A 18 -2.34 -5.44 9.36
C LEU A 18 -1.39 -5.85 8.22
N GLN A 19 -0.94 -7.10 8.18
CA GLN A 19 -0.06 -7.61 7.12
C GLN A 19 -0.70 -7.44 5.74
N ARG A 20 -1.98 -7.80 5.62
CA ARG A 20 -2.74 -7.59 4.39
C ARG A 20 -2.77 -6.12 3.96
N ARG A 21 -3.00 -5.19 4.89
CA ARG A 21 -3.01 -3.75 4.58
C ARG A 21 -1.63 -3.24 4.15
N ILE A 22 -0.55 -3.74 4.75
CA ILE A 22 0.84 -3.40 4.34
C ILE A 22 1.08 -3.86 2.90
N GLU A 23 0.68 -5.10 2.56
CA GLU A 23 0.80 -5.62 1.19
C GLU A 23 -0.01 -4.78 0.20
N GLU A 24 -1.25 -4.42 0.54
CA GLU A 24 -2.10 -3.55 -0.28
C GLU A 24 -1.50 -2.14 -0.45
N ALA A 25 -0.97 -1.54 0.62
CA ALA A 25 -0.41 -0.17 0.59
C ALA A 25 0.92 -0.11 -0.18
N THR A 26 1.78 -1.10 0.05
CA THR A 26 3.03 -1.30 -0.69
C THR A 26 2.81 -1.44 -2.20
N HIS A 27 1.64 -1.95 -2.58
CA HIS A 27 1.21 -2.11 -3.96
C HIS A 27 0.02 -1.21 -4.32
N ALA A 28 -0.17 -0.07 -3.63
CA ALA A 28 -1.35 0.79 -3.80
C ALA A 28 -1.49 1.36 -5.22
N GLY A 29 -0.40 1.42 -5.98
CA GLY A 29 -0.49 1.53 -7.43
C GLY A 29 -0.89 0.18 -8.01
N SER A 30 -2.10 0.07 -8.61
CA SER A 30 -2.47 -1.12 -9.39
C SER A 30 -1.30 -1.60 -10.24
N ALA A 31 -1.09 -2.91 -10.42
CA ALA A 31 0.03 -3.43 -11.24
C ALA A 31 0.16 -2.70 -12.59
N ARG A 32 -1.00 -2.33 -13.18
CA ARG A 32 -1.12 -1.47 -14.36
C ARG A 32 -0.43 -0.09 -14.25
N ALA A 33 -0.52 0.57 -13.10
CA ALA A 33 0.12 1.86 -12.84
C ALA A 33 1.65 1.72 -12.75
N VAL A 34 2.14 0.65 -12.13
CA VAL A 34 3.58 0.30 -12.08
C VAL A 34 4.11 0.07 -13.49
N GLU A 35 3.47 -0.83 -14.24
CA GLU A 35 3.80 -1.12 -15.64
C GLU A 35 3.79 0.15 -16.50
N LYS A 36 2.82 1.05 -16.29
CA LYS A 36 2.73 2.33 -17.02
C LYS A 36 3.90 3.27 -16.71
N GLN A 37 4.49 3.22 -15.51
CA GLN A 37 5.71 3.99 -15.20
C GLN A 37 6.91 3.35 -15.90
N HIS A 38 7.09 2.04 -15.78
CA HIS A 38 8.20 1.31 -16.39
C HIS A 38 8.19 1.40 -17.91
N ALA A 39 7.02 1.31 -18.55
CA ALA A 39 6.85 1.50 -19.99
C ALA A 39 7.27 2.90 -20.49
N LYS A 40 7.32 3.88 -19.59
CA LYS A 40 7.83 5.24 -19.88
C LYS A 40 9.31 5.42 -19.50
N GLY A 41 10.01 4.35 -19.13
CA GLY A 41 11.39 4.39 -18.64
C GLY A 41 11.51 5.07 -17.27
N LYS A 42 10.44 5.09 -16.46
CA LYS A 42 10.42 5.74 -15.14
C LYS A 42 10.34 4.69 -14.04
N LEU A 43 11.07 4.94 -12.96
CA LEU A 43 10.90 4.23 -11.69
C LEU A 43 9.62 4.67 -10.97
N THR A 44 9.07 3.80 -10.15
CA THR A 44 8.01 4.11 -9.17
C THR A 44 8.53 5.05 -8.08
N ALA A 45 7.64 5.54 -7.21
CA ALA A 45 8.06 6.40 -6.10
C ALA A 45 8.98 5.65 -5.13
N ARG A 46 8.63 4.42 -4.73
CA ARG A 46 9.42 3.62 -3.78
C ARG A 46 10.76 3.17 -4.38
N GLU A 47 10.77 2.74 -5.65
CA GLU A 47 12.02 2.41 -6.35
C GLU A 47 13.02 3.58 -6.39
N ARG A 48 12.55 4.83 -6.42
CA ARG A 48 13.44 6.01 -6.37
C ARG A 48 14.00 6.23 -4.96
N ILE A 49 13.21 5.95 -3.93
CA ILE A 49 13.66 6.03 -2.53
C ILE A 49 14.74 4.98 -2.30
N ASP A 50 14.49 3.74 -2.73
CA ASP A 50 15.44 2.62 -2.60
C ASP A 50 16.76 2.88 -3.33
N LEU A 51 16.73 3.59 -4.47
CA LEU A 51 17.93 3.99 -5.19
C LEU A 51 18.70 5.13 -4.50
N LEU A 52 18.01 5.99 -3.75
CA LEU A 52 18.58 7.20 -3.16
C LEU A 52 19.20 6.94 -1.78
N LEU A 53 18.60 6.04 -1.01
CA LEU A 53 18.96 5.80 0.39
C LEU A 53 19.81 4.53 0.54
N ASP A 54 20.52 4.44 1.66
CA ASP A 54 21.24 3.23 2.01
C ASP A 54 20.24 2.08 2.23
N GLU A 55 20.60 0.88 1.77
CA GLU A 55 19.74 -0.30 1.87
C GLU A 55 19.33 -0.57 3.33
N GLY A 56 18.02 -0.72 3.54
CA GLY A 56 17.44 -0.96 4.86
C GLY A 56 17.35 0.26 5.79
N SER A 57 17.73 1.46 5.33
CA SER A 57 17.66 2.68 6.15
C SER A 57 16.31 3.40 6.12
N PHE A 58 15.47 3.13 5.12
CA PHE A 58 14.19 3.82 4.95
C PHE A 58 13.16 3.38 6.01
N VAL A 59 12.57 4.36 6.70
CA VAL A 59 11.48 4.16 7.65
C VAL A 59 10.28 4.99 7.16
N GLU A 60 9.22 4.31 6.76
CA GLU A 60 8.05 4.94 6.18
C GLU A 60 7.12 5.53 7.24
N LEU A 61 6.56 6.70 6.92
CA LEU A 61 5.57 7.38 7.74
C LEU A 61 4.26 7.47 6.94
N ASP A 62 3.14 7.44 7.66
CA ASP A 62 1.81 7.68 7.11
C ASP A 62 1.40 6.73 5.95
N GLU A 63 1.90 5.48 5.94
CA GLU A 63 1.63 4.47 4.88
C GLU A 63 0.14 4.24 4.60
N PHE A 64 -0.72 4.36 5.63
CA PHE A 64 -2.18 4.17 5.50
C PHE A 64 -2.97 5.47 5.45
N ALA A 65 -2.32 6.62 5.25
CA ALA A 65 -3.00 7.90 5.20
C ALA A 65 -3.92 7.97 3.97
N ARG A 66 -5.19 8.25 4.23
CA ARG A 66 -6.21 8.47 3.20
C ARG A 66 -6.77 9.87 3.29
N HIS A 67 -7.11 10.45 2.14
CA HIS A 67 -7.75 11.76 2.15
C HIS A 67 -9.15 11.70 2.78
N ARG A 68 -9.58 12.83 3.35
CA ARG A 68 -10.91 12.98 3.98
C ARG A 68 -11.90 13.80 3.14
N ALA A 69 -11.47 14.28 1.98
CA ALA A 69 -12.32 15.03 1.06
C ALA A 69 -13.59 14.23 0.68
N THR A 70 -14.71 14.94 0.59
CA THR A 70 -16.01 14.39 0.20
C THR A 70 -16.58 15.04 -1.06
N ASP A 71 -16.01 16.16 -1.48
CA ASP A 71 -16.48 16.91 -2.65
C ASP A 71 -16.16 16.17 -3.96
N PHE A 72 -16.90 16.50 -5.02
CA PHE A 72 -16.65 16.06 -6.40
C PHE A 72 -16.52 14.53 -6.59
N GLY A 73 -17.22 13.73 -5.78
CA GLY A 73 -17.16 12.26 -5.86
C GLY A 73 -15.87 11.65 -5.29
N MET A 74 -15.05 12.44 -4.60
CA MET A 74 -13.82 11.94 -3.96
C MET A 74 -14.12 10.97 -2.81
N ALA A 75 -15.29 11.04 -2.19
CA ALA A 75 -15.69 10.11 -1.12
C ALA A 75 -15.64 8.64 -1.55
N ASP A 76 -15.92 8.36 -2.82
CA ASP A 76 -16.01 7.00 -3.38
C ASP A 76 -14.63 6.38 -3.67
N ASN A 77 -13.59 7.22 -3.75
CA ASN A 77 -12.23 6.81 -4.09
C ASN A 77 -11.26 7.24 -2.99
N ARG A 78 -11.17 6.45 -1.93
CA ARG A 78 -10.22 6.65 -0.82
C ARG A 78 -9.14 5.56 -0.86
N PRO A 79 -8.14 5.70 -1.75
CA PRO A 79 -7.00 4.77 -1.79
C PRO A 79 -6.28 4.77 -0.44
#